data_AF-A0A6M0SJG1-F1
#
_entry.id   AF-A0A6M0SJG1-F1
#
_cell.length_a   1.000
_cell.length_b   1.000
_cell.length_c   1.000
_cell.angle_alpha   90.00
_cell.angle_beta   90.00
_cell.angle_gamma   90.00
#
_symmetry.space_group_name_H-M   'P 1'
#
loop_
_entity.id
_entity.type
_entity.pdbx_description
1 polymer ?
#
loop_
_entity_poly.entity_id
_entity_poly.type
_entity_poly.pdbx_seq_one_letter_code
_entity_poly.pdbx_strand_id
1 'polypeptide(L)' 'MEDILFTVKEASKLLKTDEPTIRRLINKGLMKALRLGRIKIRKVEIERFAEWAEGKDLNDLDDIKELECAM' A
#
# COMPACT_ATOMS: atom_id res chain seq x y z
N MET A 1 -4.12 -22.43 -1.43
CA MET A 1 -5.23 -21.51 -1.14
C MET A 1 -4.65 -20.11 -1.14
N GLU A 2 -5.27 -19.15 -1.82
CA GLU A 2 -4.80 -17.76 -1.72
C GLU A 2 -5.27 -17.13 -0.42
N ASP A 3 -4.34 -16.50 0.30
CA ASP A 3 -4.68 -15.77 1.52
C ASP A 3 -5.47 -14.51 1.16
N ILE A 4 -6.64 -14.35 1.78
CA ILE A 4 -7.54 -13.21 1.55
C ILE A 4 -7.07 -11.97 2.33
N LEU A 5 -6.34 -12.18 3.43
CA LEU A 5 -5.94 -11.15 4.39
C LEU A 5 -4.46 -11.22 4.70
N PHE A 6 -3.78 -10.09 4.56
CA PHE A 6 -2.35 -9.93 4.83
C PHE A 6 -2.15 -9.02 6.03
N THR A 7 -1.16 -9.32 6.86
CA THR A 7 -0.60 -8.37 7.85
C THR A 7 0.15 -7.24 7.15
N VAL A 8 0.45 -6.18 7.91
CA VAL A 8 1.38 -5.11 7.49
C VAL A 8 2.71 -5.68 6.99
N LYS A 9 3.26 -6.68 7.68
CA LYS A 9 4.53 -7.35 7.32
C LYS A 9 4.45 -8.15 6.03
N GLU A 10 3.32 -8.81 5.77
CA GLU A 10 3.13 -9.55 4.53
C GLU A 10 2.88 -8.60 3.36
N ALA A 11 2.06 -7.56 3.56
CA ALA A 11 1.82 -6.52 2.55
C ALA A 11 3.10 -5.77 2.19
N SER A 12 3.96 -5.47 3.16
CA SER A 12 5.25 -4.81 2.88
C SER A 12 6.16 -5.70 2.02
N LYS A 13 6.17 -7.02 2.28
CA LYS A 13 6.91 -7.99 1.45
C LYS A 13 6.34 -8.10 0.03
N LEU A 14 5.01 -8.03 -0.13
CA LEU A 14 4.34 -8.08 -1.43
C LEU A 14 4.67 -6.85 -2.26
N LEU A 15 4.54 -5.66 -1.67
CA LEU A 15 4.81 -4.37 -2.33
C LEU A 15 6.30 -3.98 -2.34
N LYS A 16 7.19 -4.87 -1.88
CA LYS A 16 8.64 -4.66 -1.84
C LYS A 16 9.04 -3.37 -1.11
N THR A 17 8.37 -3.09 0.00
CA THR A 17 8.59 -1.91 0.84
C THR A 17 8.76 -2.32 2.32
N ASP A 18 8.91 -1.34 3.21
CA ASP A 18 9.02 -1.55 4.65
C ASP A 18 7.65 -1.44 5.38
N GLU A 19 7.56 -2.02 6.57
CA GLU A 19 6.34 -1.98 7.39
C GLU A 19 5.89 -0.54 7.73
N PRO A 20 6.80 0.41 8.05
CA PRO A 20 6.45 1.82 8.23
C PRO A 20 5.76 2.44 7.03
N THR A 21 6.20 2.19 5.79
CA THR A 21 5.54 2.76 4.60
C THR A 21 4.10 2.33 4.49
N ILE A 22 3.81 1.03 4.67
CA ILE A 22 2.43 0.53 4.68
C ILE A 22 1.57 1.24 5.73
N ARG A 23 2.12 1.47 6.94
CA ARG A 23 1.41 2.21 8.00
C ARG A 23 1.16 3.66 7.60
N ARG A 24 2.12 4.34 6.97
CA ARG A 24 1.94 5.71 6.48
C ARG A 24 0.84 5.78 5.42
N LEU A 25 0.83 4.86 4.46
CA LEU A 25 -0.21 4.76 3.43
C LEU A 25 -1.62 4.59 4.04
N ILE A 26 -1.74 3.73 5.06
CA ILE A 26 -3.01 3.53 5.78
C ILE A 26 -3.41 4.80 6.54
N ASN A 27 -2.48 5.42 7.25
CA ASN A 27 -2.74 6.62 8.04
C ASN A 27 -3.15 7.82 7.17
N LYS A 28 -2.62 7.91 5.94
CA LYS A 28 -2.99 8.92 4.94
C LYS A 28 -4.30 8.58 4.20
N GLY A 29 -4.91 7.44 4.48
CA GLY A 29 -6.15 6.99 3.83
C GLY A 29 -5.96 6.48 2.39
N LEU A 30 -4.71 6.34 1.92
CA LEU A 30 -4.38 5.85 0.58
C LEU A 30 -4.61 4.33 0.46
N MET A 31 -4.48 3.60 1.57
CA MET A 31 -4.74 2.17 1.64
C MET A 31 -5.74 1.86 2.75
N LYS A 32 -6.80 1.13 2.42
CA LYS A 32 -7.82 0.66 3.36
C LYS A 32 -7.28 -0.55 4.12
N ALA A 33 -7.54 -0.56 5.42
CA ALA A 33 -7.18 -1.67 6.27
C ALA A 33 -8.29 -1.93 7.30
N LEU A 34 -8.25 -3.13 7.88
CA LEU A 34 -9.17 -3.55 8.94
C LEU A 34 -8.36 -3.99 10.17
N ARG A 35 -8.92 -3.78 11.36
CA ARG A 35 -8.26 -4.10 12.63
C ARG A 35 -8.96 -5.29 13.29
N LEU A 36 -8.26 -6.42 13.37
CA LEU A 36 -8.71 -7.66 14.04
C LEU A 36 -7.68 -8.05 15.10
N GLY A 37 -7.47 -7.16 16.07
CA GLY A 37 -6.31 -7.19 16.99
C GLY A 37 -5.03 -6.66 16.34
N ARG A 38 -4.62 -7.23 15.20
CA ARG A 38 -3.57 -6.68 14.33
C ARG A 38 -4.20 -6.05 13.08
N ILE A 39 -3.49 -5.12 12.46
CA ILE A 39 -3.90 -4.52 11.18
C ILE A 39 -3.76 -5.57 10.09
N LYS A 40 -4.81 -5.71 9.29
CA LYS A 40 -4.90 -6.59 8.13
C LYS A 40 -5.35 -5.80 6.90
N ILE A 41 -4.88 -6.21 5.74
CA ILE A 41 -5.18 -5.60 4.43
C ILE A 41 -5.69 -6.72 3.53
N ARG A 42 -6.77 -6.48 2.79
CA ARG A 42 -7.32 -7.48 1.86
C ARG A 42 -6.43 -7.58 0.62
N LYS A 43 -6.34 -8.77 0.01
CA LYS A 43 -5.66 -8.97 -1.28
C LYS A 43 -6.10 -7.94 -2.34
N VAL A 44 -7.41 -7.84 -2.53
CA VAL A 44 -8.05 -6.91 -3.50
C VAL A 44 -7.68 -5.45 -3.29
N GLU A 45 -7.37 -5.06 -2.06
CA GLU A 45 -6.98 -3.69 -1.74
C GLU A 45 -5.50 -3.42 -2.05
N ILE A 46 -4.64 -4.43 -1.92
CA ILE A 46 -3.24 -4.35 -2.34
C ILE A 46 -3.18 -4.24 -3.87
N GLU A 47 -3.97 -5.04 -4.59
CA GLU A 47 -4.08 -4.98 -6.06
C GLU A 47 -4.60 -3.62 -6.53
N ARG A 48 -5.72 -3.17 -5.97
CA ARG A 48 -6.28 -1.83 -6.24
C ARG A 48 -5.32 -0.70 -5.91
N PHE A 49 -4.48 -0.85 -4.87
CA PHE A 49 -3.46 0.14 -4.55
C PHE A 49 -2.33 0.13 -5.59
N ALA A 50 -1.86 -1.04 -6.01
CA ALA A 50 -0.80 -1.17 -7.01
C ALA A 50 -1.22 -0.55 -8.36
N GLU A 51 -2.44 -0.83 -8.81
CA GLU A 51 -3.01 -0.21 -10.02
C GLU A 51 -3.11 1.31 -9.89
N TRP A 52 -3.56 1.82 -8.75
CA TRP A 52 -3.68 3.27 -8.52
C TRP A 52 -2.31 3.97 -8.39
N ALA A 53 -1.33 3.29 -7.81
CA ALA A 53 0.02 3.80 -7.60
C ALA A 53 0.89 3.75 -8.86
N GLU A 54 0.47 3.00 -9.88
CA GLU A 54 1.18 2.90 -11.14
C GLU A 54 1.35 4.29 -11.78
N GLY A 55 2.59 4.62 -12.13
CA GLY A 55 2.93 5.92 -12.69
C GLY A 55 2.93 7.08 -11.69
N LYS A 56 2.86 6.85 -10.37
CA LYS A 56 2.88 7.93 -9.35
C LYS A 56 4.17 7.95 -8.54
N ASP A 57 4.61 9.16 -8.20
CA ASP A 57 5.62 9.38 -7.16
C ASP A 57 4.93 9.44 -5.79
N LEU A 58 5.25 8.47 -4.94
CA LEU A 58 4.74 8.34 -3.57
C LEU A 58 5.83 8.59 -2.51
N ASN A 59 6.95 9.22 -2.88
CA ASN A 59 8.00 9.61 -1.93
C ASN A 59 7.47 10.62 -0.91
N ASP A 60 6.66 11.58 -1.37
CA ASP A 60 5.86 12.46 -0.52
C ASP A 60 4.38 12.06 -0.61
N LEU A 61 3.83 11.58 0.50
CA LEU A 61 2.43 11.15 0.57
C LEU A 61 1.45 12.31 0.76
N ASP A 62 1.95 13.52 1.04
CA ASP A 62 1.14 14.75 1.08
C ASP A 62 1.10 15.47 -0.28
N ASP A 63 2.04 15.15 -1.17
CA ASP A 63 2.19 15.76 -2.50
C ASP A 63 2.44 14.68 -3.56
N ILE A 64 1.43 13.86 -3.80
CA ILE A 64 1.49 12.76 -4.77
C ILE A 64 1.47 13.34 -6.17
N LYS A 65 2.51 13.05 -6.94
CA LYS A 65 2.70 13.51 -8.32
C LYS A 65 2.69 12.34 -9.28
N GLU A 66 2.57 12.64 -10.57
CA GLU A 66 2.94 11.67 -11.60
C GLU A 66 4.45 11.45 -11.51
N LEU A 67 4.87 10.19 -11.65
CA LEU A 67 6.28 9.81 -11.66
C LEU A 67 6.92 10.48 -12.87
N GLU A 68 7.88 11.37 -12.62
CA GLU A 68 8.69 12.01 -13.65
C GLU A 68 9.66 10.98 -14.27
N CYS A 69 9.12 10.00 -15.00
CA CYS A 69 9.90 9.27 -15.98
C CYS A 69 9.78 10.04 -17.29
N ALA A 70 10.80 10.87 -17.54
CA ALA A 70 11.06 11.47 -18.82
C ALA A 70 10.92 10.42 -19.94
N MET A 71 10.07 10.73 -20.93
CA MET A 71 10.33 10.27 -22.30
C MET A 71 11.68 10.78 -22.78
#